data_AF-A0A0U1DGY5-F1
#
_entry.id   AF-A0A0U1DGY5-F1
#
_cell.length_a   1.000
_cell.length_b   1.000
_cell.length_c   1.000
_cell.angle_alpha   90.00
_cell.angle_beta   90.00
_cell.angle_gamma   90.00
#
_symmetry.space_group_name_H-M   'P 1'
#
loop_
_entity.id
_entity.type
_entity.pdbx_description
1 polymer ?
#
loop_
_entity_poly.entity_id
_entity_poly.type
_entity_poly.pdbx_seq_one_letter_code
_entity_poly.pdbx_strand_id
1 'polypeptide(L)'
;MSRTDKTKPFWVKLMHGDLDCVEVHNHVDGVCDLPPVEDATAFIYRTTRCRREFVYTGINACCCPMCHGDFGWDVRPGKRQRIESRRECRDWQRDY
;
A
#
# COMPACT_ATOMS: atom_id res chain seq x y z
N MET A 1 -8.24 7.53 20.11
CA MET A 1 -7.13 7.16 19.22
C MET A 1 -7.48 7.63 17.81
N SER A 2 -6.79 8.65 17.29
CA SER A 2 -7.14 9.22 16.00
C SER A 2 -6.90 8.20 14.89
N ARG A 3 -7.88 8.01 14.01
CA ARG A 3 -7.75 7.28 12.75
C ARG A 3 -6.65 7.97 11.94
N THR A 4 -5.42 7.54 12.13
CA THR A 4 -4.27 8.22 11.55
C THR A 4 -4.27 7.90 10.07
N ASP A 5 -4.41 8.94 9.24
CA ASP A 5 -4.37 8.86 7.77
C ASP A 5 -3.21 7.97 7.25
N LYS A 6 -2.11 8.00 8.00
CA LYS A 6 -0.93 7.16 7.84
C LYS A 6 -1.25 5.67 7.62
N THR A 7 -2.23 5.08 8.31
CA THR A 7 -2.52 3.64 8.25
C THR A 7 -3.61 3.27 7.23
N LYS A 8 -4.16 4.21 6.46
CA LYS A 8 -5.08 3.84 5.38
C LYS A 8 -4.38 2.86 4.42
N PRO A 9 -5.08 1.81 3.92
CA PRO A 9 -4.54 0.94 2.88
C PRO A 9 -4.10 1.75 1.65
N PHE A 10 -3.10 1.25 0.94
CA PHE A 10 -2.50 1.97 -0.20
C PHE A 10 -3.51 2.33 -1.29
N TRP A 11 -4.36 1.38 -1.69
CA TRP A 11 -5.41 1.62 -2.70
C TRP A 11 -6.43 2.67 -2.25
N VAL A 12 -6.76 2.74 -0.95
CA VAL A 12 -7.68 3.75 -0.40
C VAL A 12 -7.08 5.16 -0.51
N LYS A 13 -5.76 5.29 -0.41
CA LYS A 13 -5.07 6.57 -0.61
C LYS A 13 -5.08 7.01 -2.07
N LEU A 14 -4.89 6.06 -3.01
CA LEU A 14 -5.04 6.34 -4.44
C LEU A 14 -6.48 6.75 -4.78
N MET A 15 -7.46 6.02 -4.24
CA MET A 15 -8.88 6.32 -4.41
C MET A 15 -9.24 7.73 -3.90
N HIS A 16 -8.71 8.14 -2.75
CA HIS A 16 -8.96 9.47 -2.19
C HIS A 16 -8.14 10.60 -2.82
N GLY A 17 -7.16 10.30 -3.68
CA GLY A 17 -6.24 11.29 -4.22
C GLY A 17 -5.15 11.76 -3.23
N ASP A 18 -4.96 11.03 -2.13
CA ASP A 18 -3.83 11.25 -1.21
C ASP A 18 -2.49 10.88 -1.89
N LEU A 19 -2.56 10.02 -2.91
CA LEU A 19 -1.45 9.58 -3.76
C LEU A 19 -1.87 9.68 -5.22
N ASP A 20 -0.92 10.02 -6.09
CA ASP A 20 -1.19 10.24 -7.50
C ASP A 20 -1.24 8.92 -8.29
N CYS A 21 -2.06 8.88 -9.35
CA CYS A 21 -2.19 7.71 -10.21
C CYS A 21 -2.53 8.09 -11.65
N VAL A 22 -2.15 7.21 -12.59
CA VAL A 22 -2.43 7.36 -14.02
C VAL A 22 -3.27 6.20 -14.52
N GLU A 23 -4.18 6.47 -15.45
CA GLU A 23 -4.93 5.43 -16.12
C GLU A 23 -4.08 4.80 -17.23
N VAL A 24 -3.90 3.48 -17.13
CA VAL A 24 -3.23 2.64 -18.10
C VAL A 24 -4.28 1.82 -18.81
N HIS A 25 -4.52 2.15 -20.07
CA HIS A 25 -5.53 1.51 -20.90
C HIS A 25 -4.90 0.46 -21.83
N ASN A 26 -5.50 -0.73 -21.89
CA ASN A 26 -5.10 -1.80 -22.79
C ASN A 26 -6.33 -2.42 -23.47
N HIS A 27 -6.67 -1.88 -24.65
CA HIS A 27 -7.85 -2.23 -25.42
C HIS A 27 -7.60 -3.30 -26.50
N VAL A 28 -6.70 -4.26 -26.26
CA VAL A 28 -6.44 -5.34 -27.25
C VAL A 28 -7.73 -6.10 -27.61
N ASP A 29 -8.70 -6.22 -26.68
CA ASP A 29 -10.01 -6.86 -26.93
C ASP A 29 -11.14 -5.83 -27.18
N GLY A 30 -10.80 -4.59 -27.48
CA GLY A 30 -11.72 -3.53 -27.92
C GLY A 30 -12.53 -2.85 -26.82
N VAL A 31 -12.96 -3.56 -25.77
CA VAL A 31 -13.75 -2.97 -24.68
C VAL A 31 -12.83 -2.49 -23.56
N CYS A 32 -13.06 -1.25 -23.09
CA CYS A 32 -12.42 -0.74 -21.89
C CYS A 32 -13.00 -1.44 -20.67
N ASP A 33 -12.17 -2.18 -19.95
CA ASP A 33 -12.50 -2.92 -18.73
C ASP A 33 -12.00 -2.19 -17.47
N LEU A 34 -11.83 -0.86 -17.53
CA LEU A 34 -11.34 -0.07 -16.41
C LEU A 34 -12.40 -0.01 -15.29
N PRO A 35 -12.13 -0.56 -14.10
CA PRO A 35 -13.08 -0.51 -13.00
C PRO A 35 -13.30 0.93 -12.49
N PRO A 36 -14.42 1.20 -11.79
CA PRO A 36 -14.64 2.45 -11.06
C PRO A 36 -13.50 2.73 -10.07
N VAL A 37 -13.25 4.01 -9.77
CA VAL A 37 -12.15 4.41 -8.86
C VAL A 37 -12.33 3.89 -7.43
N GLU A 38 -13.57 3.67 -6.99
CA GLU A 38 -13.88 3.13 -5.67
C GLU A 38 -13.56 1.63 -5.54
N ASP A 39 -13.36 0.94 -6.66
CA ASP A 39 -13.07 -0.48 -6.69
C ASP A 39 -11.56 -0.71 -6.52
N ALA A 40 -11.18 -1.51 -5.51
CA ALA A 40 -9.80 -1.87 -5.29
C ALA A 40 -9.15 -2.56 -6.51
N THR A 41 -9.94 -3.28 -7.31
CA THR A 41 -9.49 -3.94 -8.54
C THR A 41 -8.97 -2.95 -9.58
N ALA A 42 -9.40 -1.68 -9.54
CA ALA A 42 -8.86 -0.63 -10.39
C ALA A 42 -7.35 -0.42 -10.20
N PHE A 43 -6.78 -0.79 -9.05
CA PHE A 43 -5.38 -0.57 -8.70
C PHE A 43 -4.55 -1.87 -8.64
N ILE A 44 -5.16 -3.03 -8.91
CA ILE A 44 -4.50 -4.34 -8.79
C ILE A 44 -3.99 -4.78 -10.17
N TYR A 45 -2.71 -5.12 -10.22
CA TYR A 45 -2.09 -5.64 -11.43
C TYR A 45 -2.69 -7.01 -11.81
N ARG A 46 -3.01 -7.19 -13.11
CA ARG A 46 -3.57 -8.41 -13.73
C ARG A 46 -5.01 -8.79 -13.37
N THR A 47 -5.75 -7.95 -12.64
CA THR A 47 -7.19 -8.19 -12.46
C THR A 47 -7.99 -7.78 -13.70
N THR A 48 -7.64 -6.63 -14.29
CA THR A 48 -8.17 -6.11 -15.56
C THR A 48 -7.03 -5.67 -16.46
N ARG A 49 -7.31 -5.43 -17.74
CA ARG A 49 -6.34 -4.92 -18.71
C ARG A 49 -6.14 -3.42 -18.55
N CYS A 50 -7.25 -2.69 -18.42
CA CYS A 50 -7.26 -1.27 -18.10
C CYS A 50 -7.26 -1.09 -16.58
N ARG A 51 -6.31 -0.31 -16.05
CA ARG A 51 -6.12 -0.12 -14.60
C ARG A 51 -5.60 1.27 -14.29
N ARG A 52 -5.52 1.62 -13.02
CA ARG A 52 -4.86 2.80 -12.48
C ARG A 52 -3.54 2.37 -11.83
N GLU A 53 -2.45 2.99 -12.27
CA GLU A 53 -1.12 2.75 -11.71
C GLU A 53 -0.67 3.93 -10.86
N PHE A 54 -0.07 3.64 -9.71
CA PHE A 54 0.50 4.65 -8.84
C PHE A 54 1.64 5.40 -9.55
N VAL A 55 1.63 6.73 -9.43
CA VAL A 55 2.72 7.60 -9.86
C VAL A 55 3.52 8.07 -8.67
N TYR A 56 4.81 7.75 -8.66
CA TYR A 56 5.71 8.26 -7.65
C TYR A 56 6.02 9.74 -7.92
N THR A 57 5.50 10.62 -7.06
CA THR A 57 5.68 12.08 -7.16
C THR A 57 6.92 12.60 -6.41
N GLY A 58 7.74 11.71 -5.83
CA GLY A 58 8.84 12.11 -4.93
C GLY A 58 8.39 12.46 -3.51
N ILE A 59 7.08 12.49 -3.24
CA ILE A 59 6.52 12.81 -1.93
C ILE A 59 6.28 11.52 -1.14
N ASN A 60 6.99 11.39 -0.01
CA ASN A 60 6.83 10.27 0.91
C ASN A 60 5.60 10.44 1.81
N ALA A 61 4.41 10.57 1.20
CA ALA A 61 3.15 10.83 1.91
C ALA A 61 2.73 9.69 2.86
N CYS A 62 3.21 8.47 2.63
CA CYS A 62 3.09 7.37 3.59
C CYS A 62 4.37 6.61 3.88
N CYS A 63 4.39 5.99 5.07
CA CYS A 63 5.42 5.07 5.54
C CYS A 63 5.45 3.71 4.80
N CYS A 64 4.85 3.65 3.62
CA CYS A 64 4.68 2.45 2.83
C CYS A 64 5.91 2.28 1.90
N PRO A 65 6.35 1.04 1.62
CA PRO A 65 7.50 0.78 0.74
C PRO A 65 7.36 1.42 -0.64
N MET A 66 6.14 1.40 -1.18
CA MET A 66 5.82 1.97 -2.50
C MET A 66 6.09 3.48 -2.57
N CYS A 67 5.74 4.25 -1.53
CA CYS A 67 6.06 5.68 -1.52
C CYS A 67 7.52 5.95 -1.17
N HIS A 68 8.16 5.12 -0.35
CA HIS A 68 9.56 5.34 0.01
C HIS A 68 10.55 4.84 -1.04
N GLY A 69 10.10 4.14 -2.08
CA GLY A 69 10.96 3.55 -3.12
C GLY A 69 11.93 2.49 -2.60
N ASP A 70 11.77 2.07 -1.34
CA ASP A 70 12.68 1.16 -0.65
C ASP A 70 11.85 0.14 0.14
N PHE A 71 11.93 -1.12 -0.29
CA PHE A 71 11.36 -2.26 0.46
C PHE A 71 12.13 -2.55 1.76
N GLY A 72 13.31 -1.95 1.94
CA GLY A 72 14.11 -1.97 3.17
C GLY A 72 13.75 -0.87 4.19
N TRP A 73 12.92 0.12 3.84
CA TRP A 73 12.56 1.22 4.75
C TRP A 73 11.84 0.74 6.02
N ASP A 74 11.20 -0.44 5.96
CA ASP A 74 10.46 -1.01 7.08
C ASP A 74 11.35 -1.57 8.22
N VAL A 75 12.67 -1.64 8.03
CA VAL A 75 13.61 -2.18 9.03
C VAL A 75 14.24 -1.09 9.89
N ARG A 76 13.43 -0.15 10.40
CA ARG A 76 13.93 0.77 11.44
C ARG A 76 14.39 -0.07 12.65
N PRO A 77 15.60 0.15 13.19
CA PRO A 77 16.13 -0.64 14.31
C PRO A 77 15.14 -0.79 15.47
N GLY A 78 14.42 0.29 15.82
CA GLY A 78 13.42 0.27 16.89
C GLY A 78 12.12 -0.50 16.58
N LYS A 79 11.74 -0.68 15.29
CA LYS A 79 10.57 -1.50 14.93
C LYS A 79 10.90 -2.98 15.09
N ARG A 80 12.06 -3.41 14.58
CA ARG A 80 12.55 -4.79 14.70
C ARG A 80 12.71 -5.18 16.16
N GLN A 81 13.40 -4.35 16.95
CA GLN A 81 13.58 -4.56 18.39
C GLN A 81 12.23 -4.68 19.14
N ARG A 82 11.24 -3.84 18.78
CA ARG A 82 9.89 -3.93 19.39
C ARG A 82 9.18 -5.23 19.04
N ILE A 83 9.30 -5.72 17.80
CA ILE A 83 8.69 -6.98 17.37
C ILE A 83 9.36 -8.16 18.07
N GLU A 84 10.69 -8.17 18.13
CA GLU A 84 11.49 -9.18 18.83
C GLU A 84 11.15 -9.20 20.33
N SER A 85 11.18 -8.06 21.00
CA SER A 85 10.78 -7.94 22.42
C SER A 85 9.33 -8.41 22.65
N ARG A 86 8.39 -8.10 21.75
CA ARG A 86 7.01 -8.61 21.83
C ARG A 86 6.90 -10.12 21.63
N ARG A 87 7.81 -10.74 20.87
CA ARG A 87 7.86 -12.20 20.71
C ARG A 87 8.41 -12.81 21.98
N GLU A 88 9.53 -12.31 22.49
CA GLU A 88 10.15 -12.75 23.75
C GLU A 88 9.18 -12.72 24.93
N CYS A 89 8.45 -11.62 25.14
CA CYS A 89 7.43 -11.56 26.21
C CYS A 89 6.31 -12.59 26.02
N ARG A 90 5.95 -12.90 24.78
CA ARG A 90 4.87 -13.84 24.46
C ARG A 90 5.32 -15.29 24.63
N ASP A 91 6.56 -15.59 24.26
CA ASP A 91 7.17 -16.90 24.49
C ASP A 91 7.35 -17.12 25.99
N TRP A 92 7.80 -16.11 26.76
CA TRP A 92 7.86 -16.18 28.21
C TRP A 92 6.49 -16.48 28.86
N GLN A 93 5.42 -15.81 28.41
CA GLN A 93 4.04 -16.08 28.87
C GLN A 93 3.48 -17.44 28.45
N ARG A 94 4.09 -18.11 27.46
CA ARG A 94 3.67 -19.44 27.02
C ARG A 94 4.38 -20.53 27.81
N ASP A 95 5.64 -20.27 28.14
CA ASP A 95 6.53 -21.24 28.77
C ASP A 95 6.44 -21.21 30.31
N TYR A 96 5.81 -20.17 30.89
CA TYR A 96 5.51 -20.00 32.32
C TYR A 96 4.08 -19.49 32.55
#